data_AF-A0A929H267-F1
#
_entry.id   AF-A0A929H267-F1
#
_cell.length_a   1.000
_cell.length_b   1.000
_cell.length_c   1.000
_cell.angle_alpha   90.00
_cell.angle_beta   90.00
_cell.angle_gamma   90.00
#
_symmetry.space_group_name_H-M   'P 1'
#
loop_
_entity.id
_entity.type
_entity.pdbx_description
1 polymer ?
#
loop_
_entity_poly.entity_id
_entity_poly.type
_entity_poly.pdbx_seq_one_letter_code
_entity_poly.pdbx_strand_id
1 'polypeptide(L)'
;MKRKRIVLIVIAAVVVIVVATAGIYFATSPAAWRKVLAQMELGEPEAGGLTASGFIEAEEVSIAPELGGRVVELLVDEGDEAEAGQVLVRLDGALLEAQIEVVQATLDVAQSGLAQAVAGARPEQIRQAEATLAQAEAARDGAYQAWQDSIAIRDNPQELDAQIAQVKAQVAAAEAALAQAVALKDAAQIGQDAYDDALEALSEAKEQLEQIPEPLRPPLPGLPMGFHFIPNAYWKSWVGVNTAGAAYDGAVAALNDLYAIRNNPQELNGQVDAAEAQYRAAEAAVQMAQAQVDALRAGATEEEIAIAEAQVEQAQAALDALMMLHDKQTIVAPVGGLVLERSIHEGELAAPGATLLTLGDLDQVTLTVYVPENRLGQVLIGQRVEVRVDSFPERVFTGTVVAIAHEAEFTPRNVQTQEERVNMVFAV
;
A
#
# COMPACT_ATOMS: atom_id res chain seq x y z
N MET A 1 -127.15 31.36 52.63
CA MET A 1 -125.90 30.66 52.23
C MET A 1 -125.92 29.99 50.84
N LYS A 2 -126.89 30.24 49.94
CA LYS A 2 -126.99 29.51 48.65
C LYS A 2 -126.41 30.22 47.40
N ARG A 3 -126.14 31.54 47.43
CA ARG A 3 -125.65 32.29 46.24
C ARG A 3 -124.12 32.26 46.01
N LYS A 4 -123.28 32.09 47.04
CA LYS A 4 -121.81 32.12 46.89
C LYS A 4 -121.20 30.85 46.24
N ARG A 5 -121.86 29.69 46.35
CA ARG A 5 -121.33 28.43 45.76
C ARG A 5 -121.54 28.33 44.25
N ILE A 6 -122.60 28.95 43.70
CA ILE A 6 -122.87 28.91 42.25
C ILE A 6 -121.85 29.77 41.48
N VAL A 7 -121.46 30.93 42.03
CA VAL A 7 -120.45 31.80 41.41
C VAL A 7 -119.08 31.09 41.33
N LEU A 8 -118.71 30.34 42.37
CA LEU A 8 -117.45 29.58 42.40
C LEU A 8 -117.42 28.44 41.38
N ILE A 9 -118.55 27.74 41.16
CA ILE A 9 -118.63 26.68 40.15
C ILE A 9 -118.58 27.25 38.73
N VAL A 10 -119.23 28.40 38.49
CA VAL A 10 -119.15 29.07 37.18
C VAL A 10 -117.74 29.59 36.89
N ILE A 11 -117.04 30.16 37.88
CA ILE A 11 -115.65 30.58 37.71
C ILE A 11 -114.74 29.38 37.44
N ALA A 12 -114.91 28.27 38.16
CA ALA A 12 -114.14 27.05 37.90
C ALA A 12 -114.41 26.49 36.49
N ALA A 13 -115.66 26.48 36.03
CA ALA A 13 -116.00 26.03 34.68
C ALA A 13 -115.41 26.95 33.60
N VAL A 14 -115.42 28.27 33.80
CA VAL A 14 -114.81 29.23 32.87
C VAL A 14 -113.29 29.08 32.83
N VAL A 15 -112.64 28.85 33.98
CA VAL A 15 -111.19 28.59 34.03
C VAL A 15 -110.83 27.31 33.28
N VAL A 16 -111.60 26.23 33.44
CA VAL A 16 -111.36 24.98 32.71
C VAL A 16 -111.55 25.17 31.20
N ILE A 17 -112.57 25.93 30.79
CA ILE A 17 -112.81 26.22 29.37
C ILE A 17 -111.67 27.08 28.80
N VAL A 18 -111.17 28.08 29.54
CA VAL A 18 -110.04 28.93 29.12
C VAL A 18 -108.73 28.14 29.03
N VAL A 19 -108.48 27.21 29.95
CA VAL A 19 -107.29 26.34 29.91
C VAL A 19 -107.39 25.34 28.75
N ALA A 20 -108.59 24.80 28.47
CA ALA A 20 -108.80 23.90 27.34
C ALA A 20 -108.68 24.61 25.98
N THR A 21 -109.23 25.83 25.85
CA THR A 21 -109.10 26.61 24.61
C THR A 21 -107.68 27.14 24.41
N ALA A 22 -106.98 27.52 25.48
CA ALA A 22 -105.56 27.84 25.44
C ALA A 22 -104.74 26.62 25.02
N GLY A 23 -104.96 25.44 25.62
CA GLY A 23 -104.26 24.20 25.28
C GLY A 23 -104.44 23.81 23.79
N ILE A 24 -105.65 23.96 23.25
CA ILE A 24 -105.93 23.70 21.83
C ILE A 24 -105.25 24.75 20.92
N TYR A 25 -105.32 26.04 21.28
CA TYR A 25 -104.66 27.12 20.53
C TYR A 25 -103.12 26.99 20.50
N PHE A 26 -102.54 26.51 21.61
CA PHE A 26 -101.11 26.23 21.74
C PHE A 26 -100.66 24.97 20.98
N ALA A 27 -101.52 23.96 20.84
CA ALA A 27 -101.21 22.76 20.06
C ALA A 27 -101.22 22.99 18.53
N THR A 28 -102.01 23.95 18.04
CA THR A 28 -102.16 24.22 16.60
C THR A 28 -101.24 25.32 16.06
N SER A 29 -100.43 25.97 16.90
CA SER A 29 -99.62 27.15 16.52
C SER A 29 -98.13 27.02 16.92
N PRO A 30 -97.29 26.27 16.18
CA PRO A 30 -95.87 26.05 16.53
C PRO A 30 -95.02 27.32 16.63
N ALA A 31 -95.41 28.40 15.95
CA ALA A 31 -94.72 29.69 16.00
C ALA A 31 -94.93 30.45 17.32
N ALA A 32 -96.02 30.18 18.05
CA ALA A 32 -96.28 30.79 19.35
C ALA A 32 -95.35 30.21 20.43
N TRP A 33 -95.03 28.91 20.34
CA TRP A 33 -94.09 28.25 21.26
C TRP A 33 -92.68 28.86 21.17
N ARG A 34 -92.24 29.21 19.96
CA ARG A 34 -90.94 29.85 19.72
C ARG A 34 -90.81 31.24 20.34
N LYS A 35 -91.89 32.04 20.32
CA LYS A 35 -91.89 33.38 20.94
C LYS A 35 -91.94 33.33 22.47
N VAL A 36 -92.68 32.36 23.04
CA VAL A 36 -92.76 32.19 24.50
C VAL A 36 -91.46 31.66 25.07
N LEU A 37 -90.81 30.70 24.40
CA LEU A 37 -89.49 30.20 24.81
C LEU A 37 -88.38 31.27 24.69
N ALA A 38 -88.42 32.11 23.65
CA ALA A 38 -87.51 33.25 23.52
C ALA A 38 -87.69 34.31 24.61
N GLN A 39 -88.91 34.49 25.13
CA GLN A 39 -89.19 35.39 26.26
C GLN A 39 -88.80 34.81 27.63
N MET A 40 -88.59 33.50 27.72
CA MET A 40 -88.19 32.79 28.94
C MET A 40 -86.70 32.42 28.96
N GLU A 41 -85.89 32.92 28.01
CA GLU A 41 -84.44 32.66 27.90
C GLU A 41 -84.05 31.17 27.90
N LEU A 42 -84.98 30.28 27.52
CA LEU A 42 -84.80 28.82 27.46
C LEU A 42 -84.79 28.33 25.99
N GLY A 43 -84.31 29.18 25.07
CA GLY A 43 -84.05 28.81 23.68
C GLY A 43 -82.79 27.95 23.57
N GLU A 44 -82.74 27.07 22.56
CA GLU A 44 -81.58 26.24 22.25
C GLU A 44 -80.29 27.08 22.26
N PRO A 45 -79.17 26.57 22.79
CA PRO A 45 -77.90 27.27 22.66
C PRO A 45 -77.69 27.46 21.17
N GLU A 46 -77.67 28.70 20.70
CA GLU A 46 -76.94 28.96 19.48
C GLU A 46 -75.58 28.33 19.70
N ALA A 47 -75.18 27.44 18.80
CA ALA A 47 -73.80 26.99 18.72
C ALA A 47 -72.97 28.23 18.32
N GLY A 48 -72.81 29.15 19.27
CA GLY A 48 -71.99 30.32 19.17
C GLY A 48 -70.58 29.79 19.11
N GLY A 49 -70.06 29.66 17.89
CA GLY A 49 -68.65 29.39 17.68
C GLY A 49 -67.84 30.31 18.58
N LEU A 50 -66.93 29.72 19.34
CA LEU A 50 -66.07 30.49 20.23
C LEU A 50 -65.12 31.31 19.34
N THR A 51 -65.46 32.58 19.09
CA THR A 51 -64.51 33.51 18.47
C THR A 51 -63.46 33.88 19.52
N ALA A 52 -62.21 33.56 19.20
CA ALA A 52 -61.04 33.82 20.01
C ALA A 52 -59.91 34.30 19.10
N SER A 53 -59.12 35.25 19.59
CA SER A 53 -57.88 35.66 18.93
C SER A 53 -56.76 34.71 19.32
N GLY A 54 -55.89 34.39 18.37
CA GLY A 54 -54.78 33.48 18.56
C GLY A 54 -53.70 33.71 17.51
N PHE A 55 -52.65 32.91 17.58
CA PHE A 55 -51.59 32.89 16.58
C PHE A 55 -51.33 31.44 16.17
N ILE A 56 -50.89 31.27 14.93
CA ILE A 56 -50.55 29.97 14.34
C ILE A 56 -49.04 29.90 14.29
N GLU A 57 -48.47 28.83 14.83
CA GLU A 57 -47.05 28.50 14.77
C GLU A 57 -46.87 27.21 14.00
N ALA A 58 -45.88 27.19 13.12
CA ALA A 58 -45.38 25.98 12.49
C ALA A 58 -44.24 25.41 13.35
N GLU A 59 -43.98 24.11 13.25
CA GLU A 59 -42.73 23.57 13.79
C GLU A 59 -41.56 24.05 12.92
N GLU A 60 -40.62 24.75 13.53
CA GLU A 60 -39.46 25.32 12.86
C GLU A 60 -38.19 24.49 13.14
N VAL A 61 -37.45 24.18 12.08
CA VAL A 61 -36.15 23.52 12.13
C VAL A 61 -35.09 24.47 11.61
N SER A 62 -34.20 24.90 12.50
CA SER A 62 -33.04 25.72 12.12
C SER A 62 -31.97 24.85 11.44
N ILE A 63 -31.62 25.21 10.22
CA ILE A 63 -30.56 24.58 9.45
C ILE A 63 -29.27 25.35 9.71
N ALA A 64 -28.32 24.67 10.33
CA ALA A 64 -27.02 25.22 10.67
C ALA A 64 -25.91 24.31 10.13
N PRO A 65 -24.75 24.87 9.77
CA PRO A 65 -23.64 24.09 9.27
C PRO A 65 -22.90 23.43 10.44
N GLU A 66 -22.42 22.21 10.24
CA GLU A 66 -21.50 21.56 11.19
C GLU A 66 -20.09 22.15 11.09
N LEU A 67 -19.71 22.65 9.91
CA LEU A 67 -18.39 23.22 9.62
C LEU A 67 -18.49 24.69 9.19
N GLY A 68 -17.50 25.49 9.58
CA GLY A 68 -17.42 26.89 9.16
C GLY A 68 -16.90 27.00 7.73
N GLY A 69 -17.45 27.91 6.94
CA GLY A 69 -17.06 28.09 5.55
C GLY A 69 -17.72 29.29 4.89
N ARG A 70 -17.17 29.74 3.75
CA ARG A 70 -17.83 30.75 2.92
C ARG A 70 -18.95 30.09 2.13
N VAL A 71 -20.14 30.67 2.10
CA VAL A 71 -21.21 30.20 1.22
C VAL A 71 -20.84 30.52 -0.22
N VAL A 72 -20.74 29.50 -1.06
CA VAL A 72 -20.44 29.66 -2.50
C VAL A 72 -21.73 29.65 -3.31
N GLU A 73 -22.68 28.81 -2.91
CA GLU A 73 -23.93 28.62 -3.62
C GLU A 73 -25.07 28.45 -2.61
N LEU A 74 -26.16 29.18 -2.86
CA LEU A 74 -27.42 29.05 -2.15
C LEU A 74 -28.49 28.63 -3.15
N LEU A 75 -29.07 27.44 -2.96
CA LEU A 75 -29.95 26.79 -3.94
C LEU A 75 -31.44 26.97 -3.66
N VAL A 76 -31.79 27.68 -2.59
CA VAL A 76 -33.17 27.93 -2.16
C VAL A 76 -33.34 29.38 -1.71
N ASP A 77 -34.51 29.96 -1.98
CA ASP A 77 -34.91 31.28 -1.50
C ASP A 77 -36.06 31.18 -0.48
N GLU A 78 -36.33 32.29 0.21
CA GLU A 78 -37.48 32.38 1.13
C GLU A 78 -38.80 32.15 0.39
N GLY A 79 -39.63 31.26 0.94
CA GLY A 79 -40.89 30.82 0.34
C GLY A 79 -40.77 29.63 -0.61
N ASP A 80 -39.57 29.10 -0.87
CA ASP A 80 -39.40 27.86 -1.61
C ASP A 80 -39.74 26.63 -0.75
N GLU A 81 -40.25 25.59 -1.39
CA GLU A 81 -40.50 24.28 -0.77
C GLU A 81 -39.25 23.41 -0.94
N ALA A 82 -38.74 22.86 0.17
CA ALA A 82 -37.59 21.99 0.19
C ALA A 82 -37.99 20.55 0.54
N GLU A 83 -37.48 19.57 -0.21
CA GLU A 83 -37.65 18.15 0.11
C GLU A 83 -36.57 17.65 1.07
N ALA A 84 -36.88 16.63 1.89
CA ALA A 84 -35.88 16.00 2.74
C ALA A 84 -34.72 15.42 1.91
N GLY A 85 -33.49 15.79 2.26
CA GLY A 85 -32.26 15.43 1.54
C GLY A 85 -31.89 16.38 0.39
N GLN A 86 -32.73 17.37 0.06
CA GLN A 86 -32.41 18.38 -0.94
C GLN A 86 -31.22 19.24 -0.49
N VAL A 87 -30.30 19.51 -1.40
CA VAL A 87 -29.17 20.42 -1.14
C VAL A 87 -29.69 21.85 -1.06
N LEU A 88 -29.38 22.54 0.03
CA LEU A 88 -29.80 23.91 0.30
C LEU A 88 -28.65 24.89 0.12
N VAL A 89 -27.48 24.53 0.65
CA VAL A 89 -26.30 25.42 0.71
C VAL A 89 -25.04 24.62 0.41
N ARG A 90 -24.12 25.21 -0.36
CA ARG A 90 -22.75 24.73 -0.52
C ARG A 90 -21.74 25.71 0.05
N LEU A 91 -20.84 25.19 0.88
CA LEU A 91 -19.70 25.91 1.41
C LEU A 91 -18.47 25.74 0.51
N ASP A 92 -17.54 26.69 0.58
CA ASP A 92 -16.26 26.64 -0.14
C ASP A 92 -15.41 25.45 0.31
N GLY A 93 -15.21 24.51 -0.61
CA GLY A 93 -14.49 23.27 -0.38
C GLY A 93 -13.04 23.27 -0.82
N ALA A 94 -12.55 24.32 -1.48
CA ALA A 94 -11.30 24.26 -2.25
C ALA A 94 -10.07 23.85 -1.42
N LEU A 95 -9.98 24.31 -0.16
CA LEU A 95 -8.89 23.92 0.74
C LEU A 95 -8.98 22.46 1.19
N LEU A 96 -10.18 21.93 1.37
CA LEU A 96 -10.38 20.54 1.79
C LEU A 96 -10.18 19.58 0.61
N GLU A 97 -10.67 19.93 -0.57
CA GLU A 97 -10.39 19.20 -1.81
C GLU A 97 -8.89 19.09 -2.07
N ALA A 98 -8.15 20.19 -1.93
CA ALA A 98 -6.68 20.18 -2.06
C ALA A 98 -6.00 19.29 -0.99
N GLN A 99 -6.53 19.24 0.24
CA GLN A 99 -6.01 18.33 1.28
C GLN A 99 -6.34 16.87 0.98
N ILE A 100 -7.53 16.59 0.44
CA ILE A 100 -7.94 15.24 -0.01
C ILE A 100 -6.99 14.76 -1.09
N GLU A 101 -6.66 15.60 -2.08
CA GLU A 101 -5.71 15.25 -3.15
C GLU A 101 -4.33 14.88 -2.58
N VAL A 102 -3.83 15.63 -1.59
CA VAL A 102 -2.56 15.32 -0.91
C VAL A 102 -2.61 13.98 -0.16
N VAL A 103 -3.72 13.68 0.53
CA VAL A 103 -3.86 12.42 1.28
C VAL A 103 -4.10 11.24 0.35
N GLN A 104 -4.83 11.41 -0.76
CA GLN A 104 -4.94 10.41 -1.82
C GLN A 104 -3.56 10.06 -2.38
N ALA A 105 -2.73 11.06 -2.70
CA ALA A 105 -1.36 10.81 -3.15
C ALA A 105 -0.52 10.07 -2.08
N THR A 106 -0.76 10.35 -0.79
CA THR A 106 -0.10 9.63 0.32
C THR A 106 -0.55 8.17 0.39
N LEU A 107 -1.84 7.90 0.19
CA LEU A 107 -2.39 6.55 0.08
C LEU A 107 -1.80 5.80 -1.12
N ASP A 108 -1.71 6.43 -2.28
CA ASP A 108 -1.11 5.84 -3.49
C ASP A 108 0.35 5.45 -3.26
N VAL A 109 1.12 6.28 -2.55
CA VAL A 109 2.50 5.98 -2.15
C VAL A 109 2.54 4.79 -1.19
N ALA A 110 1.66 4.73 -0.20
CA ALA A 110 1.57 3.60 0.74
C ALA A 110 1.21 2.29 0.03
N GLN A 111 0.21 2.32 -0.87
CA GLN A 111 -0.19 1.18 -1.70
C GLN A 111 0.94 0.71 -2.61
N SER A 112 1.68 1.65 -3.21
CA SER A 112 2.86 1.33 -4.01
C SER A 112 3.96 0.69 -3.16
N GLY A 113 4.15 1.14 -1.92
CA GLY A 113 5.06 0.54 -0.95
C GLY A 113 4.69 -0.91 -0.61
N LEU A 114 3.40 -1.17 -0.33
CA LEU A 114 2.88 -2.51 -0.11
C LEU A 114 3.07 -3.40 -1.34
N ALA A 115 2.76 -2.90 -2.54
CA ALA A 115 2.95 -3.64 -3.78
C ALA A 115 4.42 -4.03 -4.01
N GLN A 116 5.36 -3.14 -3.67
CA GLN A 116 6.80 -3.44 -3.74
C GLN A 116 7.23 -4.48 -2.70
N ALA A 117 6.72 -4.40 -1.47
CA ALA A 117 7.00 -5.38 -0.42
C ALA A 117 6.50 -6.78 -0.84
N VAL A 118 5.26 -6.88 -1.35
CA VAL A 118 4.67 -8.15 -1.80
C VAL A 118 5.36 -8.70 -3.05
N ALA A 119 5.75 -7.83 -4.00
CA ALA A 119 6.44 -8.27 -5.22
C ALA A 119 7.84 -8.82 -4.95
N GLY A 120 8.47 -8.43 -3.84
CA GLY A 120 9.77 -8.94 -3.42
C GLY A 120 10.90 -8.65 -4.41
N ALA A 121 11.86 -9.56 -4.52
CA ALA A 121 13.01 -9.39 -5.42
C ALA A 121 12.60 -9.49 -6.89
N ARG A 122 13.20 -8.65 -7.74
CA ARG A 122 12.91 -8.65 -9.18
C ARG A 122 13.42 -9.94 -9.83
N PRO A 123 12.74 -10.48 -10.88
CA PRO A 123 13.20 -11.67 -11.59
C PRO A 123 14.63 -11.56 -12.13
N GLU A 124 15.06 -10.36 -12.53
CA GLU A 124 16.42 -10.07 -12.98
C GLU A 124 17.45 -10.28 -11.86
N GLN A 125 17.13 -9.87 -10.63
CA GLN A 125 18.00 -10.02 -9.47
C GLN A 125 18.12 -11.49 -9.08
N ILE A 126 17.01 -12.23 -9.11
CA ILE A 126 17.00 -13.68 -8.86
C ILE A 126 17.87 -14.40 -9.90
N ARG A 127 17.70 -14.11 -11.19
CA ARG A 127 18.54 -14.70 -12.26
C ARG A 127 20.02 -14.39 -12.08
N GLN A 128 20.37 -13.18 -11.65
CA GLN A 128 21.76 -12.81 -11.38
C GLN A 128 22.32 -13.60 -10.18
N ALA A 129 21.54 -13.78 -9.12
CA ALA A 129 21.94 -14.58 -7.96
C ALA A 129 22.08 -16.07 -8.31
N GLU A 130 21.16 -16.62 -9.12
CA GLU A 130 21.23 -17.98 -9.66
C GLU A 130 22.48 -18.19 -10.52
N ALA A 131 22.86 -17.20 -11.33
CA ALA A 131 24.10 -17.26 -12.10
C ALA A 131 25.35 -17.29 -11.19
N THR A 132 25.34 -16.51 -10.11
CA THR A 132 26.42 -16.55 -9.09
C THR A 132 26.48 -17.90 -8.38
N LEU A 133 25.33 -18.49 -8.03
CA LEU A 133 25.24 -19.83 -7.47
C LEU A 133 25.83 -20.88 -8.44
N ALA A 134 25.42 -20.86 -9.71
CA ALA A 134 25.94 -21.78 -10.72
C ALA A 134 27.46 -21.66 -10.89
N GLN A 135 28.01 -20.44 -10.81
CA GLN A 135 29.47 -20.22 -10.83
C GLN A 135 30.15 -20.80 -9.59
N ALA A 136 29.56 -20.64 -8.40
CA ALA A 136 30.07 -21.21 -7.16
C ALA A 136 30.03 -22.76 -7.20
N GLU A 137 28.97 -23.35 -7.74
CA GLU A 137 28.86 -24.80 -7.93
C GLU A 137 29.92 -25.33 -8.89
N ALA A 138 30.14 -24.66 -10.02
CA ALA A 138 31.20 -25.03 -10.95
C ALA A 138 32.60 -24.94 -10.31
N ALA A 139 32.84 -23.92 -9.47
CA ALA A 139 34.10 -23.78 -8.74
C ALA A 139 34.28 -24.89 -7.69
N ARG A 140 33.22 -25.25 -6.95
CA ARG A 140 33.21 -26.40 -6.02
C ARG A 140 33.54 -27.69 -6.76
N ASP A 141 32.90 -27.93 -7.90
CA ASP A 141 33.10 -29.16 -8.67
C ASP A 141 34.53 -29.25 -9.20
N GLY A 142 35.08 -28.13 -9.71
CA GLY A 142 36.49 -28.05 -10.11
C GLY A 142 37.46 -28.32 -8.93
N ALA A 143 37.19 -27.74 -7.76
CA ALA A 143 37.99 -27.97 -6.55
C ALA A 143 37.88 -29.41 -6.03
N TYR A 144 36.70 -30.03 -6.14
CA TYR A 144 36.49 -31.44 -5.80
C TYR A 144 37.32 -32.36 -6.71
N GLN A 145 37.31 -32.11 -8.03
CA GLN A 145 38.14 -32.87 -8.97
C GLN A 145 39.63 -32.71 -8.64
N ALA A 146 40.12 -31.49 -8.41
CA ALA A 146 41.52 -31.25 -8.04
C ALA A 146 41.94 -31.94 -6.73
N TRP A 147 41.03 -32.03 -5.76
CA TRP A 147 41.24 -32.80 -4.53
C TRP A 147 41.33 -34.30 -4.81
N GLN A 148 40.43 -34.85 -5.63
CA GLN A 148 40.47 -36.26 -6.04
C GLN A 148 41.75 -36.59 -6.82
N ASP A 149 42.17 -35.73 -7.75
CA ASP A 149 43.41 -35.89 -8.50
C ASP A 149 44.64 -35.90 -7.57
N SER A 150 44.66 -35.01 -6.58
CA SER A 150 45.72 -34.96 -5.57
C SER A 150 45.77 -36.24 -4.73
N ILE A 151 44.61 -36.79 -4.34
CA ILE A 151 44.52 -38.09 -3.65
C ILE A 151 45.04 -39.21 -4.55
N ALA A 152 44.64 -39.23 -5.82
CA ALA A 152 45.07 -40.26 -6.77
C ALA A 152 46.60 -40.27 -6.98
N ILE A 153 47.23 -39.08 -7.05
CA ILE A 153 48.69 -38.95 -7.14
C ILE A 153 49.37 -39.50 -5.88
N ARG A 154 48.84 -39.18 -4.69
CA ARG A 154 49.37 -39.69 -3.41
C ARG A 154 49.21 -41.22 -3.30
N ASP A 155 48.05 -41.74 -3.69
CA ASP A 155 47.63 -43.12 -3.44
C ASP A 155 48.06 -44.11 -4.54
N ASN A 156 48.59 -43.62 -5.67
CA ASN A 156 49.10 -44.45 -6.76
C ASN A 156 50.65 -44.41 -6.87
N PRO A 157 51.39 -44.93 -5.87
CA PRO A 157 52.86 -44.99 -5.92
C PRO A 157 53.38 -45.91 -7.03
N GLN A 158 52.54 -46.81 -7.58
CA GLN A 158 52.92 -47.69 -8.68
C GLN A 158 53.19 -46.93 -9.97
N GLU A 159 52.41 -45.87 -10.24
CA GLU A 159 52.63 -44.97 -11.39
C GLU A 159 53.97 -44.26 -11.26
N LEU A 160 54.27 -43.73 -10.08
CA LEU A 160 55.52 -43.04 -9.79
C LEU A 160 56.72 -44.00 -9.86
N ASP A 161 56.59 -45.20 -9.31
CA ASP A 161 57.61 -46.24 -9.40
C ASP A 161 57.85 -46.70 -10.86
N ALA A 162 56.79 -46.77 -11.68
CA ALA A 162 56.90 -47.08 -13.11
C ALA A 162 57.61 -45.95 -13.89
N GLN A 163 57.29 -44.69 -13.61
CA GLN A 163 57.99 -43.53 -14.19
C GLN A 163 59.47 -43.51 -13.79
N ILE A 164 59.79 -43.79 -12.52
CA ILE A 164 61.17 -43.93 -12.04
C ILE A 164 61.89 -45.06 -12.78
N ALA A 165 61.24 -46.21 -12.98
CA ALA A 165 61.82 -47.33 -13.72
C ALA A 165 62.11 -46.96 -15.19
N GLN A 166 61.19 -46.22 -15.84
CA GLN A 166 61.37 -45.73 -17.20
C GLN A 166 62.54 -44.75 -17.30
N VAL A 167 62.62 -43.75 -16.42
CA VAL A 167 63.72 -42.76 -16.45
C VAL A 167 65.05 -43.39 -16.08
N LYS A 168 65.08 -44.37 -15.17
CA LYS A 168 66.30 -45.19 -14.92
C LYS A 168 66.79 -45.88 -16.18
N ALA A 169 65.90 -46.46 -16.98
CA ALA A 169 66.28 -47.08 -18.23
C ALA A 169 66.82 -46.05 -19.24
N GLN A 170 66.28 -44.82 -19.24
CA GLN A 170 66.80 -43.72 -20.05
C GLN A 170 68.19 -43.26 -19.59
N VAL A 171 68.44 -43.17 -18.28
CA VAL A 171 69.78 -42.87 -17.72
C VAL A 171 70.78 -43.92 -18.17
N ALA A 172 70.44 -45.21 -18.03
CA ALA A 172 71.32 -46.31 -18.46
C ALA A 172 71.60 -46.26 -19.98
N ALA A 173 70.60 -45.91 -20.80
CA ALA A 173 70.78 -45.72 -22.23
C ALA A 173 71.69 -44.52 -22.57
N ALA A 174 71.51 -43.40 -21.86
CA ALA A 174 72.33 -42.20 -22.03
C ALA A 174 73.77 -42.43 -21.57
N GLU A 175 73.98 -43.18 -20.49
CA GLU A 175 75.31 -43.59 -20.01
C GLU A 175 76.01 -44.47 -21.05
N ALA A 176 75.32 -45.44 -21.64
CA ALA A 176 75.86 -46.28 -22.70
C ALA A 176 76.21 -45.46 -23.96
N ALA A 177 75.37 -44.49 -24.33
CA ALA A 177 75.64 -43.57 -25.44
C ALA A 177 76.86 -42.68 -25.19
N LEU A 178 77.01 -42.17 -23.96
CA LEU A 178 78.18 -41.41 -23.54
C LEU A 178 79.45 -42.26 -23.60
N ALA A 179 79.41 -43.49 -23.05
CA ALA A 179 80.53 -44.42 -23.11
C ALA A 179 80.95 -44.72 -24.56
N GLN A 180 79.98 -44.94 -25.46
CA GLN A 180 80.25 -45.11 -26.89
C GLN A 180 80.87 -43.87 -27.52
N ALA A 181 80.37 -42.67 -27.22
CA ALA A 181 80.91 -41.42 -27.72
C ALA A 181 82.36 -41.19 -27.24
N VAL A 182 82.65 -41.51 -25.99
CA VAL A 182 84.02 -41.46 -25.42
C VAL A 182 84.94 -42.42 -26.15
N ALA A 183 84.51 -43.68 -26.35
CA ALA A 183 85.30 -44.66 -27.08
C ALA A 183 85.58 -44.23 -28.54
N LEU A 184 84.62 -43.60 -29.23
CA LEU A 184 84.81 -43.05 -30.57
C LEU A 184 85.78 -41.88 -30.58
N LYS A 185 85.73 -41.01 -29.55
CA LYS A 185 86.65 -39.88 -29.41
C LYS A 185 88.06 -40.34 -29.09
N ASP A 186 88.22 -41.35 -28.25
CA ASP A 186 89.54 -41.95 -27.95
C ASP A 186 90.11 -42.64 -29.20
N ALA A 187 89.29 -43.33 -30.00
CA ALA A 187 89.71 -43.88 -31.28
C ALA A 187 90.12 -42.78 -32.28
N ALA A 188 89.39 -41.66 -32.32
CA ALA A 188 89.73 -40.53 -33.17
C ALA A 188 90.99 -39.78 -32.71
N GLN A 189 91.26 -39.74 -31.39
CA GLN A 189 92.48 -39.18 -30.81
C GLN A 189 93.72 -39.91 -31.34
N ILE A 190 93.69 -41.24 -31.42
CA ILE A 190 94.80 -42.02 -31.99
C ILE A 190 95.10 -41.55 -33.42
N GLY A 191 94.06 -41.28 -34.22
CA GLY A 191 94.22 -40.72 -35.55
C GLY A 191 94.82 -39.31 -35.52
N GLN A 192 94.36 -38.46 -34.61
CA GLN A 192 94.86 -37.10 -34.41
C GLN A 192 96.34 -37.09 -34.02
N ASP A 193 96.74 -37.93 -33.07
CA ASP A 193 98.14 -38.06 -32.66
C ASP A 193 99.01 -38.48 -33.85
N ALA A 194 98.58 -39.48 -34.63
CA ALA A 194 99.29 -39.90 -35.84
C ALA A 194 99.34 -38.82 -36.93
N TYR A 195 98.34 -37.94 -37.00
CA TYR A 195 98.33 -36.78 -37.90
C TYR A 195 99.34 -35.72 -37.46
N ASP A 196 99.41 -35.44 -36.16
CA ASP A 196 100.33 -34.48 -35.57
C ASP A 196 101.79 -34.97 -35.71
N ASP A 197 102.06 -36.25 -35.44
CA ASP A 197 103.36 -36.89 -35.69
C ASP A 197 103.79 -36.79 -37.17
N ALA A 198 102.85 -36.99 -38.10
CA ALA A 198 103.12 -36.91 -39.53
C ALA A 198 103.44 -35.47 -39.99
N LEU A 199 102.79 -34.46 -39.39
CA LEU A 199 103.11 -33.05 -39.65
C LEU A 199 104.49 -32.68 -39.12
N GLU A 200 104.86 -33.16 -37.94
CA GLU A 200 106.19 -32.96 -37.36
C GLU A 200 107.27 -33.56 -38.26
N ALA A 201 107.12 -34.83 -38.67
CA ALA A 201 108.03 -35.48 -39.60
C ALA A 201 108.13 -34.76 -40.97
N LEU A 202 107.02 -34.21 -41.48
CA LEU A 202 107.04 -33.41 -42.72
C LEU A 202 107.80 -32.10 -42.54
N SER A 203 107.65 -31.44 -41.38
CA SER A 203 108.39 -30.22 -41.03
C SER A 203 109.89 -30.49 -40.96
N GLU A 204 110.31 -31.56 -40.28
CA GLU A 204 111.71 -31.97 -40.22
C GLU A 204 112.29 -32.30 -41.60
N ALA A 205 111.54 -33.07 -42.41
CA ALA A 205 111.96 -33.40 -43.77
C ALA A 205 112.13 -32.14 -44.64
N LYS A 206 111.25 -31.15 -44.48
CA LYS A 206 111.36 -29.87 -45.17
C LYS A 206 112.63 -29.12 -44.77
N GLU A 207 112.92 -29.04 -43.47
CA GLU A 207 114.13 -28.39 -42.96
C GLU A 207 115.40 -29.05 -43.51
N GLN A 208 115.45 -30.39 -43.53
CA GLN A 208 116.58 -31.13 -44.12
C GLN A 208 116.75 -30.85 -45.62
N LEU A 209 115.66 -30.76 -46.37
CA LEU A 209 115.70 -30.46 -47.79
C LEU A 209 116.11 -29.02 -48.08
N GLU A 210 115.76 -28.06 -47.21
CA GLU A 210 116.19 -26.67 -47.34
C GLU A 210 117.72 -26.52 -47.27
N GLN A 211 118.43 -27.42 -46.55
CA GLN A 211 119.89 -27.45 -46.50
C GLN A 211 120.55 -27.87 -47.82
N ILE A 212 119.80 -28.47 -48.75
CA ILE A 212 120.28 -28.84 -50.09
C ILE A 212 120.16 -27.62 -51.03
N PRO A 213 121.26 -27.13 -51.65
CA PRO A 213 121.22 -25.99 -52.57
C PRO A 213 120.54 -26.34 -53.90
N GLU A 214 119.83 -25.37 -54.49
CA GLU A 214 119.22 -25.49 -55.81
C GLU A 214 120.27 -25.62 -56.93
N PRO A 215 120.05 -26.45 -57.98
CA PRO A 215 118.80 -27.13 -58.37
C PRO A 215 118.66 -28.59 -57.89
N LEU A 216 119.48 -29.05 -56.93
CA LEU A 216 119.56 -30.47 -56.55
C LEU A 216 118.51 -30.91 -55.53
N ARG A 217 117.62 -30.00 -55.09
CA ARG A 217 116.63 -30.27 -54.04
C ARG A 217 115.46 -31.09 -54.60
N PRO A 218 115.15 -32.28 -54.06
CA PRO A 218 113.98 -33.05 -54.48
C PRO A 218 112.66 -32.43 -53.97
N PRO A 219 111.53 -32.69 -54.64
CA PRO A 219 110.22 -32.20 -54.19
C PRO A 219 109.76 -32.92 -52.92
N LEU A 220 109.14 -32.19 -52.00
CA LEU A 220 108.52 -32.74 -50.80
C LEU A 220 107.30 -33.61 -51.15
N PRO A 221 107.22 -34.86 -50.66
CA PRO A 221 105.99 -35.64 -50.78
C PRO A 221 104.89 -35.00 -49.91
N GLY A 222 103.73 -34.71 -50.51
CA GLY A 222 102.58 -34.21 -49.76
C GLY A 222 101.94 -35.30 -48.89
N LEU A 223 101.13 -34.89 -47.90
CA LEU A 223 100.34 -35.82 -47.10
C LEU A 223 99.23 -36.47 -47.95
N PRO A 224 98.87 -37.75 -47.71
CA PRO A 224 97.73 -38.38 -48.36
C PRO A 224 96.42 -37.64 -48.06
N MET A 225 95.50 -37.56 -49.03
CA MET A 225 94.22 -36.84 -48.89
C MET A 225 93.42 -37.22 -47.64
N GLY A 226 93.50 -38.48 -47.17
CA GLY A 226 92.81 -38.94 -45.96
C GLY A 226 93.25 -38.25 -44.67
N PHE A 227 94.52 -37.82 -44.59
CA PHE A 227 95.08 -37.17 -43.40
C PHE A 227 94.43 -35.81 -43.11
N HIS A 228 94.02 -35.07 -44.15
CA HIS A 228 93.41 -33.76 -43.99
C HIS A 228 92.03 -33.77 -43.30
N PHE A 229 91.37 -34.93 -43.19
CA PHE A 229 90.06 -35.06 -42.55
C PHE A 229 90.14 -35.44 -41.05
N ILE A 230 91.31 -35.83 -40.56
CA ILE A 230 91.50 -36.35 -39.21
C ILE A 230 91.15 -35.31 -38.13
N PRO A 231 91.62 -34.04 -38.19
CA PRO A 231 91.23 -33.04 -37.19
C PRO A 231 89.73 -32.77 -37.14
N ASN A 232 89.05 -32.82 -38.28
CA ASN A 232 87.59 -32.67 -38.34
C ASN A 232 86.86 -33.85 -37.69
N ALA A 233 87.33 -35.08 -37.93
CA ALA A 233 86.77 -36.28 -37.32
C ALA A 233 86.98 -36.29 -35.79
N TYR A 234 88.16 -35.90 -35.32
CA TYR A 234 88.45 -35.75 -33.89
C TYR A 234 87.53 -34.70 -33.25
N TRP A 235 87.45 -33.49 -33.81
CA TRP A 235 86.55 -32.46 -33.28
C TRP A 235 85.08 -32.92 -33.25
N LYS A 236 84.58 -33.57 -34.31
CA LYS A 236 83.22 -34.13 -34.34
C LYS A 236 82.99 -35.16 -33.24
N SER A 237 83.95 -36.04 -32.99
CA SER A 237 83.85 -37.04 -31.91
C SER A 237 83.82 -36.38 -30.52
N TRP A 238 84.60 -35.31 -30.31
CA TRP A 238 84.58 -34.52 -29.07
C TRP A 238 83.24 -33.83 -28.84
N VAL A 239 82.65 -33.23 -29.87
CA VAL A 239 81.27 -32.72 -29.81
C VAL A 239 80.27 -33.84 -29.50
N GLY A 240 80.48 -35.03 -30.05
CA GLY A 240 79.70 -36.24 -29.72
C GLY A 240 79.74 -36.57 -28.22
N VAL A 241 80.91 -36.52 -27.59
CA VAL A 241 81.05 -36.73 -26.14
C VAL A 241 80.26 -35.69 -25.34
N ASN A 242 80.38 -34.40 -25.67
CA ASN A 242 79.67 -33.36 -24.93
C ASN A 242 78.15 -33.43 -25.10
N THR A 243 77.67 -33.74 -26.30
CA THR A 243 76.24 -33.90 -26.55
C THR A 243 75.65 -35.12 -25.82
N ALA A 244 76.37 -36.24 -25.81
CA ALA A 244 75.99 -37.42 -25.03
C ALA A 244 76.07 -37.15 -23.51
N GLY A 245 77.06 -36.37 -23.07
CA GLY A 245 77.23 -35.96 -21.67
C GLY A 245 76.06 -35.11 -21.18
N ALA A 246 75.67 -34.09 -21.95
CA ALA A 246 74.51 -33.26 -21.63
C ALA A 246 73.19 -34.08 -21.57
N ALA A 247 73.04 -35.07 -22.45
CA ALA A 247 71.88 -35.96 -22.43
C ALA A 247 71.86 -36.88 -21.19
N TYR A 248 73.02 -37.40 -20.77
CA TYR A 248 73.16 -38.16 -19.53
C TYR A 248 72.86 -37.31 -18.30
N ASP A 249 73.46 -36.12 -18.19
CA ASP A 249 73.23 -35.20 -17.08
C ASP A 249 71.74 -34.81 -16.96
N GLY A 250 71.08 -34.55 -18.09
CA GLY A 250 69.64 -34.27 -18.14
C GLY A 250 68.78 -35.45 -17.68
N ALA A 251 69.13 -36.68 -18.09
CA ALA A 251 68.42 -37.88 -17.65
C ALA A 251 68.60 -38.14 -16.14
N VAL A 252 69.79 -37.89 -15.60
CA VAL A 252 70.08 -38.02 -14.17
C VAL A 252 69.31 -36.97 -13.36
N ALA A 253 69.24 -35.72 -13.84
CA ALA A 253 68.45 -34.68 -13.19
C ALA A 253 66.97 -35.06 -13.10
N ALA A 254 66.37 -35.53 -14.21
CA ALA A 254 64.98 -35.98 -14.23
C ALA A 254 64.73 -37.15 -13.25
N LEU A 255 65.68 -38.08 -13.10
CA LEU A 255 65.58 -39.17 -12.13
C LEU A 255 65.61 -38.66 -10.68
N ASN A 256 66.47 -37.68 -10.39
CA ASN A 256 66.57 -37.09 -9.06
C ASN A 256 65.28 -36.33 -8.68
N ASP A 257 64.65 -35.63 -9.62
CA ASP A 257 63.37 -34.94 -9.40
C ASP A 257 62.26 -35.93 -9.02
N LEU A 258 62.15 -37.06 -9.73
CA LEU A 258 61.17 -38.10 -9.40
C LEU A 258 61.42 -38.73 -8.02
N TYR A 259 62.69 -38.89 -7.63
CA TYR A 259 63.02 -39.35 -6.29
C TYR A 259 62.73 -38.31 -5.21
N ALA A 260 62.89 -37.02 -5.48
CA ALA A 260 62.51 -35.97 -4.55
C ALA A 260 61.00 -36.04 -4.25
N ILE A 261 60.18 -36.24 -5.28
CA ILE A 261 58.73 -36.44 -5.15
C ILE A 261 58.43 -37.71 -4.32
N ARG A 262 59.07 -38.85 -4.65
CA ARG A 262 58.88 -40.12 -3.92
C ARG A 262 59.30 -40.04 -2.45
N ASN A 263 60.40 -39.35 -2.16
CA ASN A 263 61.01 -39.29 -0.85
C ASN A 263 60.41 -38.20 0.05
N ASN A 264 59.54 -37.33 -0.48
CA ASN A 264 58.87 -36.28 0.27
C ASN A 264 57.33 -36.48 0.34
N PRO A 265 56.85 -37.57 0.99
CA PRO A 265 55.41 -37.83 1.11
C PRO A 265 54.67 -36.76 1.92
N GLN A 266 55.37 -35.95 2.71
CA GLN A 266 54.77 -34.80 3.42
C GLN A 266 54.28 -33.72 2.46
N GLU A 267 54.99 -33.51 1.34
CA GLU A 267 54.59 -32.53 0.34
C GLU A 267 53.32 -32.96 -0.41
N LEU A 268 53.20 -34.25 -0.75
CA LEU A 268 51.98 -34.81 -1.33
C LEU A 268 50.80 -34.73 -0.36
N ASN A 269 51.01 -35.03 0.92
CA ASN A 269 49.98 -34.83 1.95
C ASN A 269 49.57 -33.36 2.06
N GLY A 270 50.53 -32.43 2.04
CA GLY A 270 50.26 -31.00 2.05
C GLY A 270 49.47 -30.52 0.82
N GLN A 271 49.73 -31.10 -0.35
CA GLN A 271 48.95 -30.83 -1.56
C GLN A 271 47.49 -31.33 -1.43
N VAL A 272 47.28 -32.53 -0.90
CA VAL A 272 45.94 -33.06 -0.62
C VAL A 272 45.21 -32.18 0.39
N ASP A 273 45.85 -31.82 1.50
CA ASP A 273 45.27 -30.97 2.54
C ASP A 273 44.91 -29.57 1.99
N ALA A 274 45.77 -29.00 1.15
CA ALA A 274 45.51 -27.72 0.49
C ALA A 274 44.33 -27.81 -0.49
N ALA A 275 44.24 -28.87 -1.29
CA ALA A 275 43.13 -29.10 -2.21
C ALA A 275 41.81 -29.38 -1.45
N GLU A 276 41.86 -30.12 -0.35
CA GLU A 276 40.71 -30.33 0.53
C GLU A 276 40.21 -29.01 1.13
N ALA A 277 41.12 -28.17 1.62
CA ALA A 277 40.78 -26.85 2.15
C ALA A 277 40.14 -25.95 1.08
N GLN A 278 40.64 -25.99 -0.16
CA GLN A 278 40.04 -25.28 -1.29
C GLN A 278 38.63 -25.79 -1.62
N TYR A 279 38.44 -27.11 -1.65
CA TYR A 279 37.12 -27.72 -1.84
C TYR A 279 36.13 -27.27 -0.75
N ARG A 280 36.51 -27.33 0.52
CA ARG A 280 35.67 -26.88 1.64
C ARG A 280 35.33 -25.39 1.56
N ALA A 281 36.28 -24.55 1.15
CA ALA A 281 36.03 -23.13 0.95
C ALA A 281 35.03 -22.88 -0.19
N ALA A 282 35.14 -23.62 -1.29
CA ALA A 282 34.20 -23.54 -2.41
C ALA A 282 32.80 -24.07 -2.03
N GLU A 283 32.71 -25.14 -1.24
CA GLU A 283 31.44 -25.64 -0.70
C GLU A 283 30.75 -24.59 0.20
N ALA A 284 31.49 -23.92 1.07
CA ALA A 284 30.95 -22.81 1.87
C ALA A 284 30.47 -21.64 0.98
N ALA A 285 31.18 -21.34 -0.12
CA ALA A 285 30.76 -20.33 -1.07
C ALA A 285 29.43 -20.69 -1.77
N VAL A 286 29.21 -21.96 -2.11
CA VAL A 286 27.92 -22.46 -2.63
C VAL A 286 26.81 -22.26 -1.60
N GLN A 287 27.05 -22.61 -0.33
CA GLN A 287 26.05 -22.41 0.73
C GLN A 287 25.65 -20.95 0.88
N MET A 288 26.62 -20.03 0.84
CA MET A 288 26.36 -18.59 0.90
C MET A 288 25.57 -18.09 -0.32
N ALA A 289 25.94 -18.53 -1.53
CA ALA A 289 25.22 -18.17 -2.75
C ALA A 289 23.80 -18.72 -2.78
N GLN A 290 23.59 -19.95 -2.29
CA GLN A 290 22.27 -20.57 -2.16
C GLN A 290 21.40 -19.80 -1.18
N ALA A 291 21.92 -19.48 0.02
CA ALA A 291 21.22 -18.68 1.01
C ALA A 291 20.81 -17.30 0.45
N GLN A 292 21.63 -16.69 -0.41
CA GLN A 292 21.30 -15.45 -1.08
C GLN A 292 20.15 -15.60 -2.08
N VAL A 293 20.10 -16.69 -2.86
CA VAL A 293 18.98 -16.98 -3.77
C VAL A 293 17.70 -17.22 -2.97
N ASP A 294 17.79 -18.00 -1.88
CA ASP A 294 16.64 -18.33 -1.03
C ASP A 294 16.08 -17.08 -0.34
N ALA A 295 16.95 -16.20 0.16
CA ALA A 295 16.53 -14.91 0.73
C ALA A 295 15.80 -14.02 -0.29
N LEU A 296 16.26 -13.98 -1.56
CA LEU A 296 15.60 -13.21 -2.61
C LEU A 296 14.24 -13.81 -3.00
N ARG A 297 14.12 -15.15 -3.00
CA ARG A 297 12.87 -15.86 -3.32
C ARG A 297 11.84 -15.80 -2.19
N ALA A 298 12.29 -15.80 -0.94
CA ALA A 298 11.42 -15.65 0.22
C ALA A 298 10.71 -14.28 0.22
N GLY A 299 11.35 -13.26 -0.38
CA GLY A 299 10.75 -11.93 -0.50
C GLY A 299 10.71 -11.19 0.84
N ALA A 300 9.78 -10.25 0.97
CA ALA A 300 9.55 -9.56 2.23
C ALA A 300 8.95 -10.52 3.27
N THR A 301 9.34 -10.34 4.53
CA THR A 301 8.81 -11.08 5.66
C THR A 301 7.33 -10.73 5.92
N GLU A 302 6.60 -11.63 6.59
CA GLU A 302 5.21 -11.35 6.99
C GLU A 302 5.13 -10.08 7.85
N GLU A 303 6.12 -9.84 8.71
CA GLU A 303 6.20 -8.62 9.51
C GLU A 303 6.38 -7.35 8.66
N GLU A 304 7.20 -7.39 7.61
CA GLU A 304 7.39 -6.26 6.70
C GLU A 304 6.12 -5.96 5.89
N ILE A 305 5.42 -7.00 5.44
CA ILE A 305 4.13 -6.85 4.75
C ILE A 305 3.10 -6.25 5.69
N ALA A 306 2.99 -6.76 6.92
CA ALA A 306 2.05 -6.24 7.92
C ALA A 306 2.31 -4.76 8.26
N ILE A 307 3.58 -4.32 8.32
CA ILE A 307 3.92 -2.91 8.49
C ILE A 307 3.44 -2.06 7.30
N ALA A 308 3.62 -2.55 6.07
CA ALA A 308 3.16 -1.85 4.87
C ALA A 308 1.63 -1.81 4.77
N GLU A 309 0.93 -2.90 5.12
CA GLU A 309 -0.53 -2.95 5.21
C GLU A 309 -1.06 -1.94 6.23
N ALA A 310 -0.45 -1.87 7.42
CA ALA A 310 -0.82 -0.91 8.45
C ALA A 310 -0.64 0.55 7.98
N GLN A 311 0.37 0.84 7.14
CA GLN A 311 0.55 2.16 6.54
C GLN A 311 -0.55 2.49 5.54
N VAL A 312 -0.98 1.52 4.72
CA VAL A 312 -2.13 1.68 3.80
C VAL A 312 -3.41 1.94 4.60
N GLU A 313 -3.66 1.16 5.65
CA GLU A 313 -4.83 1.34 6.53
C GLU A 313 -4.82 2.73 7.19
N GLN A 314 -3.68 3.17 7.71
CA GLN A 314 -3.53 4.49 8.29
C GLN A 314 -3.80 5.61 7.27
N ALA A 315 -3.26 5.50 6.06
CA ALA A 315 -3.47 6.48 4.99
C ALA A 315 -4.94 6.50 4.52
N GLN A 316 -5.58 5.34 4.44
CA GLN A 316 -7.00 5.22 4.11
C GLN A 316 -7.87 5.87 5.19
N ALA A 317 -7.60 5.61 6.46
CA ALA A 317 -8.34 6.23 7.56
C ALA A 317 -8.20 7.77 7.56
N ALA A 318 -7.03 8.29 7.18
CA ALA A 318 -6.82 9.73 7.03
C ALA A 318 -7.64 10.30 5.85
N LEU A 319 -7.73 9.56 4.73
CA LEU A 319 -8.57 9.94 3.59
C LEU A 319 -10.05 9.96 3.98
N ASP A 320 -10.53 8.90 4.63
CA ASP A 320 -11.92 8.76 5.06
C ASP A 320 -12.32 9.89 6.02
N ALA A 321 -11.42 10.28 6.93
CA ALA A 321 -11.64 11.41 7.83
C ALA A 321 -11.86 12.74 7.09
N LEU A 322 -11.08 13.01 6.03
CA LEU A 322 -11.26 14.21 5.22
C LEU A 322 -12.49 14.13 4.32
N MET A 323 -12.81 12.96 3.77
CA MET A 323 -14.03 12.74 2.99
C MET A 323 -15.28 12.99 3.83
N MET A 324 -15.30 12.54 5.09
CA MET A 324 -16.39 12.86 6.02
C MET A 324 -16.57 14.37 6.21
N LEU A 325 -15.48 15.13 6.32
CA LEU A 325 -15.57 16.60 6.42
C LEU A 325 -16.03 17.24 5.11
N HIS A 326 -15.68 16.66 3.97
CA HIS A 326 -16.08 17.16 2.65
C HIS A 326 -17.58 17.01 2.44
N ASP A 327 -18.16 15.90 2.88
CA ASP A 327 -19.62 15.71 2.82
C ASP A 327 -20.37 16.76 3.64
N LYS A 328 -19.78 17.25 4.73
CA LYS A 328 -20.36 18.32 5.58
C LYS A 328 -20.31 19.72 4.96
N GLN A 329 -19.64 19.91 3.83
CA GLN A 329 -19.65 21.18 3.09
C GLN A 329 -20.94 21.39 2.30
N THR A 330 -21.67 20.30 2.04
CA THR A 330 -22.98 20.33 1.40
C THR A 330 -24.05 20.17 2.45
N ILE A 331 -24.83 21.22 2.67
CA ILE A 331 -25.88 21.26 3.69
C ILE A 331 -27.20 20.88 3.03
N VAL A 332 -27.83 19.84 3.56
CA VAL A 332 -29.09 19.31 3.05
C VAL A 332 -30.23 19.55 4.03
N ALA A 333 -31.47 19.54 3.53
CA ALA A 333 -32.66 19.60 4.35
C ALA A 333 -32.84 18.29 5.16
N PRO A 334 -32.91 18.32 6.50
CA PRO A 334 -33.15 17.12 7.30
C PRO A 334 -34.61 16.62 7.21
N VAL A 335 -35.54 17.54 6.96
CA VAL A 335 -36.97 17.30 6.79
C VAL A 335 -37.49 18.13 5.63
N GLY A 336 -38.60 17.73 5.03
CA GLY A 336 -39.29 18.56 4.04
C GLY A 336 -40.05 19.70 4.70
N GLY A 337 -40.16 20.85 4.03
CA GLY A 337 -40.88 22.01 4.57
C GLY A 337 -40.68 23.27 3.74
N LEU A 338 -41.31 24.37 4.15
CA LEU A 338 -41.18 25.67 3.51
C LEU A 338 -40.00 26.45 4.11
N VAL A 339 -39.20 27.10 3.28
CA VAL A 339 -38.15 28.03 3.75
C VAL A 339 -38.82 29.30 4.27
N LEU A 340 -38.82 29.49 5.60
CA LEU A 340 -39.46 30.63 6.26
C LEU A 340 -38.56 31.86 6.30
N GLU A 341 -37.30 31.67 6.63
CA GLU A 341 -36.32 32.74 6.78
C GLU A 341 -34.96 32.30 6.26
N ARG A 342 -34.27 33.24 5.60
CA ARG A 342 -32.87 33.12 5.19
C ARG A 342 -32.01 34.11 5.95
N SER A 343 -31.12 33.57 6.78
CA SER A 343 -30.21 34.37 7.63
C SER A 343 -28.79 34.48 7.07
N ILE A 344 -28.53 34.00 5.85
CA ILE A 344 -27.21 34.05 5.19
C ILE A 344 -27.32 34.40 3.70
N HIS A 345 -26.32 35.10 3.15
CA HIS A 345 -26.19 35.36 1.71
C HIS A 345 -24.98 34.66 1.09
N GLU A 346 -25.03 34.45 -0.23
CA GLU A 346 -23.87 33.99 -0.99
C GLU A 346 -22.67 34.93 -0.79
N GLY A 347 -21.50 34.34 -0.62
CA GLY A 347 -20.27 35.06 -0.31
C GLY A 347 -20.07 35.39 1.17
N GLU A 348 -21.06 35.22 2.05
CA GLU A 348 -20.91 35.43 3.49
C GLU A 348 -20.20 34.24 4.18
N LEU A 349 -19.64 34.49 5.36
CA LEU A 349 -18.95 33.48 6.15
C LEU A 349 -19.91 32.86 7.18
N ALA A 350 -20.24 31.59 6.98
CA ALA A 350 -21.05 30.82 7.91
C ALA A 350 -20.16 30.26 9.05
N ALA A 351 -20.57 30.48 10.30
CA ALA A 351 -19.92 29.88 11.46
C ALA A 351 -20.61 28.55 11.83
N PRO A 352 -19.89 27.56 12.39
CA PRO A 352 -20.50 26.33 12.88
C PRO A 352 -21.65 26.61 13.85
N GLY A 353 -22.80 25.98 13.63
CA GLY A 353 -23.99 26.15 14.46
C GLY A 353 -24.76 27.46 14.25
N ALA A 354 -24.31 28.36 13.38
CA ALA A 354 -25.08 29.55 13.02
C ALA A 354 -26.25 29.18 12.12
N THR A 355 -27.46 29.67 12.43
CA THR A 355 -28.64 29.46 11.59
C THR A 355 -28.44 30.10 10.23
N LEU A 356 -28.58 29.31 9.17
CA LEU A 356 -28.51 29.75 7.78
C LEU A 356 -29.91 29.91 7.18
N LEU A 357 -30.76 28.92 7.46
CA LEU A 357 -32.13 28.81 6.96
C LEU A 357 -33.02 28.29 8.08
N THR A 358 -34.28 28.71 8.11
CA THR A 358 -35.32 28.15 8.97
C THR A 358 -36.35 27.46 8.09
N LEU A 359 -36.51 26.13 8.25
CA LEU A 359 -37.54 25.36 7.57
C LEU A 359 -38.76 25.21 8.48
N GLY A 360 -39.94 25.53 7.98
CA GLY A 360 -41.21 25.31 8.66
C GLY A 360 -41.94 24.10 8.10
N ASP A 361 -42.33 23.16 8.96
CA ASP A 361 -43.32 22.14 8.60
C ASP A 361 -44.72 22.76 8.63
N LEU A 362 -45.32 22.95 7.45
CA LEU A 362 -46.67 23.51 7.31
C LEU A 362 -47.76 22.42 7.25
N ASP A 363 -47.39 21.14 7.22
CA ASP A 363 -48.35 20.04 7.28
C ASP A 363 -48.92 19.88 8.70
N GLN A 364 -48.14 20.25 9.72
CA GLN A 364 -48.57 20.28 11.12
C GLN A 364 -48.35 21.65 11.74
N VAL A 365 -49.45 22.38 11.95
CA VAL A 365 -49.44 23.70 12.60
C VAL A 365 -50.14 23.66 13.94
N THR A 366 -49.57 24.35 14.93
CA THR A 366 -50.17 24.54 16.25
C THR A 366 -50.87 25.89 16.26
N LEU A 367 -52.17 25.89 16.53
CA LEU A 367 -52.94 27.10 16.72
C LEU A 367 -53.14 27.31 18.22
N THR A 368 -52.57 28.37 18.75
CA THR A 368 -52.76 28.79 20.14
C THR A 368 -53.86 29.85 20.18
N VAL A 369 -55.00 29.55 20.82
CA VAL A 369 -56.12 30.48 20.96
C VAL A 369 -56.30 30.94 22.40
N TYR A 370 -56.59 32.23 22.57
CA TYR A 370 -56.86 32.80 23.90
C TYR A 370 -58.34 32.72 24.24
N VAL A 371 -58.70 31.79 25.14
CA VAL A 371 -60.08 31.59 25.59
C VAL A 371 -60.31 32.36 26.89
N PRO A 372 -61.33 33.23 26.97
CA PRO A 372 -61.71 33.91 28.22
C PRO A 372 -62.02 32.90 29.33
N GLU A 373 -61.54 33.16 30.55
CA GLU A 373 -61.70 32.27 31.72
C GLU A 373 -63.15 31.81 31.94
N ASN A 374 -64.10 32.74 31.79
CA ASN A 374 -65.54 32.46 31.95
C ASN A 374 -66.11 31.47 30.92
N ARG A 375 -65.36 31.16 29.85
CA ARG A 375 -65.70 30.17 28.82
C ARG A 375 -64.73 28.98 28.77
N LEU A 376 -63.67 28.97 29.57
CA LEU A 376 -62.68 27.88 29.61
C LEU A 376 -63.32 26.52 29.94
N GLY A 377 -64.36 26.50 30.80
CA GLY A 377 -65.09 25.28 31.15
C GLY A 377 -65.80 24.59 29.99
N GLN A 378 -65.82 25.19 28.79
CA GLN A 378 -66.37 24.62 27.57
C GLN A 378 -65.32 23.88 26.72
N VAL A 379 -64.03 23.96 27.09
CA VAL A 379 -62.90 23.39 26.35
C VAL A 379 -62.17 22.34 27.20
N LEU A 380 -61.99 21.14 26.64
CA LEU A 380 -61.36 20.00 27.29
C LEU A 380 -60.14 19.51 26.51
N ILE A 381 -59.09 19.09 27.20
CA ILE A 381 -57.94 18.41 26.57
C ILE A 381 -58.43 17.13 25.87
N GLY A 382 -57.98 16.92 24.63
CA GLY A 382 -58.41 15.83 23.76
C GLY A 382 -59.71 16.10 22.99
N GLN A 383 -60.35 17.26 23.19
CA GLN A 383 -61.55 17.63 22.45
C GLN A 383 -61.23 17.93 20.98
N ARG A 384 -62.00 17.35 20.07
CA ARG A 384 -61.96 17.71 18.66
C ARG A 384 -62.65 19.05 18.42
N VAL A 385 -61.99 19.93 17.69
CA VAL A 385 -62.48 21.28 17.39
C VAL A 385 -62.46 21.52 15.88
N GLU A 386 -63.48 22.24 15.40
CA GLU A 386 -63.50 22.77 14.05
C GLU A 386 -63.04 24.23 14.11
N VAL A 387 -61.98 24.53 13.38
CA VAL A 387 -61.36 25.85 13.32
C VAL A 387 -61.66 26.45 11.96
N ARG A 388 -62.13 27.69 11.96
CA ARG A 388 -62.25 28.53 10.77
C ARG A 388 -61.39 29.76 10.97
N VAL A 389 -60.62 30.09 9.95
CA VAL A 389 -59.73 31.27 9.95
C VAL A 389 -60.22 32.25 8.90
N ASP A 390 -60.10 33.54 9.19
CA ASP A 390 -60.61 34.59 8.32
C ASP A 390 -59.93 34.61 6.94
N SER A 391 -58.67 34.17 6.87
CA SER A 391 -57.91 34.06 5.61
C SER A 391 -58.45 32.97 4.67
N PHE A 392 -59.21 32.00 5.20
CA PHE A 392 -59.81 30.90 4.42
C PHE A 392 -61.26 30.64 4.88
N PRO A 393 -62.20 31.56 4.61
CA PRO A 393 -63.54 31.53 5.22
C PRO A 393 -64.40 30.34 4.81
N GLU A 394 -64.06 29.69 3.68
CA GLU A 394 -64.76 28.51 3.17
C GLU A 394 -64.10 27.17 3.56
N ARG A 395 -62.94 27.20 4.23
CA ARG A 395 -62.20 25.99 4.64
C ARG A 395 -62.35 25.77 6.14
N VAL A 396 -62.75 24.56 6.51
CA VAL A 396 -62.82 24.12 7.91
C VAL A 396 -61.62 23.23 8.20
N PHE A 397 -60.84 23.60 9.19
CA PHE A 397 -59.72 22.82 9.69
C PHE A 397 -60.17 22.03 10.92
N THR A 398 -59.76 20.77 11.03
CA THR A 398 -60.08 19.93 12.19
C THR A 398 -58.84 19.76 13.04
N GLY A 399 -58.94 20.10 14.33
CA GLY A 399 -57.85 19.97 15.30
C GLY A 399 -58.28 19.21 16.55
N THR A 400 -57.31 18.96 17.43
CA THR A 400 -57.56 18.41 18.77
C THR A 400 -56.84 19.28 19.79
N VAL A 401 -57.51 19.61 20.90
CA VAL A 401 -56.89 20.39 21.99
C VAL A 401 -55.82 19.54 22.67
N VAL A 402 -54.56 19.91 22.53
CA VAL A 402 -53.42 19.16 23.08
C VAL A 402 -52.98 19.67 24.44
N ALA A 403 -53.16 20.96 24.71
CA ALA A 403 -52.75 21.61 25.94
C ALA A 403 -53.75 22.70 26.34
N ILE A 404 -53.78 23.03 27.63
CA ILE A 404 -54.43 24.23 28.16
C ILE A 404 -53.42 24.82 29.13
N ALA A 405 -53.06 26.09 28.95
CA ALA A 405 -52.13 26.76 29.85
C ALA A 405 -52.63 26.69 31.31
N HIS A 406 -51.71 26.45 32.24
CA HIS A 406 -52.03 26.31 33.66
C HIS A 406 -52.08 27.66 34.39
N GLU A 407 -51.56 28.72 33.76
CA GLU A 407 -51.62 30.10 34.22
C GLU A 407 -52.36 30.95 33.19
N ALA A 408 -53.18 31.89 33.66
CA ALA A 408 -53.87 32.83 32.79
C ALA A 408 -52.92 33.98 32.43
N GLU A 409 -52.83 34.32 31.15
CA GLU A 409 -52.06 35.45 30.68
C GLU A 409 -52.98 36.63 30.38
N PHE A 410 -52.48 37.86 30.61
CA PHE A 410 -53.14 39.04 30.05
C PHE A 410 -52.82 39.08 28.56
N THR A 411 -53.85 39.19 27.73
CA THR A 411 -53.73 39.41 26.27
C THR A 411 -52.52 40.30 25.94
N PRO A 412 -51.59 39.90 25.05
CA PRO A 412 -50.45 40.73 24.69
C PRO A 412 -50.93 42.14 24.28
N ARG A 413 -50.37 43.15 24.93
CA ARG A 413 -50.90 44.52 25.08
C ARG A 413 -51.46 45.16 23.80
N ASN A 414 -52.63 45.81 23.90
CA ASN A 414 -52.74 47.25 24.18
C ASN A 414 -54.20 47.74 24.03
N VAL A 415 -54.96 47.85 25.12
CA VAL A 415 -56.26 48.56 25.10
C VAL A 415 -56.49 49.30 26.42
N GLN A 416 -56.74 50.62 26.30
CA GLN A 416 -57.02 51.56 27.40
C GLN A 416 -58.51 51.92 27.37
N THR A 417 -59.37 51.21 28.12
CA THR A 417 -60.64 51.78 28.65
C THR A 417 -61.07 51.09 29.95
N GLN A 418 -61.91 51.76 30.76
CA GLN A 418 -62.33 51.30 32.09
C GLN A 418 -63.23 50.05 32.11
N GLU A 419 -63.73 49.58 30.96
CA GLU A 419 -64.55 48.36 30.85
C GLU A 419 -63.75 47.08 30.54
N GLU A 420 -62.45 47.15 30.23
CA GLU A 420 -61.62 45.97 29.85
C GLU A 420 -60.90 45.29 31.02
N ARG A 421 -61.35 45.48 32.27
CA ARG A 421 -60.75 44.85 33.45
C ARG A 421 -61.24 43.43 33.76
N VAL A 422 -61.75 42.69 32.77
CA VAL A 422 -62.06 41.25 32.92
C VAL A 422 -61.61 40.48 31.68
N ASN A 423 -60.31 40.43 31.41
CA ASN A 423 -59.75 39.53 30.40
C ASN A 423 -58.54 38.78 30.99
N MET A 424 -58.83 37.80 31.83
CA MET A 424 -57.92 36.67 32.02
C MET A 424 -58.25 35.67 30.91
N VAL A 425 -57.30 35.46 30.00
CA VAL A 425 -57.42 34.48 28.93
C VAL A 425 -56.42 33.37 29.17
N PHE A 426 -56.81 32.15 28.87
CA PHE A 426 -55.92 31.01 28.88
C PHE A 426 -55.56 30.67 27.43
N ALA A 427 -54.28 30.47 27.15
CA ALA A 427 -53.83 29.91 25.89
C ALA A 427 -54.25 28.43 25.84
N VAL A 428 -54.94 28.04 24.77
CA VAL A 428 -55.48 26.70 24.52
C VAL A 428 -55.03 26.20 23.15
#